data_AF-A0A4Y8C8L8-F1
#
_entry.id   AF-A0A4Y8C8L8-F1
#
_cell.length_a   1.000
_cell.length_b   1.000
_cell.length_c   1.000
_cell.angle_alpha   90.00
_cell.angle_beta   90.00
_cell.angle_gamma   90.00
#
_symmetry.space_group_name_H-M   'P 1'
#
loop_
_entity.id
_entity.type
_entity.pdbx_description
1 polymer ?
#
loop_
_entity_poly.entity_id
_entity_poly.type
_entity_poly.pdbx_seq_one_letter_code
_entity_poly.pdbx_strand_id
1 'polypeptide(L)'
;TAESLEWTRFSEFIEDPILNALGTDSGLIEIYSETIKNYNYDDCKAHPTWFEPIEWLGNASKEAPFHLLTNHPRDRLHSQLCHTSLRDTYAIKDREP
;
A
#
# COMPACT_ATOMS: atom_id res chain seq x y z
N THR A 1 7.13 -21.04 11.53
CA THR A 1 7.73 -22.39 11.61
C THR A 1 8.97 -22.42 10.73
N ALA A 2 9.86 -23.42 10.86
CA ALA A 2 11.00 -23.57 9.92
C ALA A 2 10.51 -23.64 8.46
N GLU A 3 9.39 -24.31 8.23
CA GLU A 3 8.68 -24.38 6.95
C GLU A 3 8.28 -23.00 6.39
N SER A 4 7.84 -22.06 7.23
CA SER A 4 7.52 -20.70 6.80
C SER A 4 8.74 -19.88 6.37
N LEU A 5 9.96 -20.28 6.76
CA LEU A 5 11.19 -19.59 6.36
C LEU A 5 11.64 -19.99 4.96
N GLU A 6 11.25 -21.17 4.49
CA GLU A 6 11.61 -21.70 3.16
C GLU A 6 10.52 -21.48 2.11
N TRP A 7 9.29 -21.16 2.54
CA TRP A 7 8.17 -20.93 1.64
C TRP A 7 8.37 -19.70 0.78
N THR A 8 8.35 -19.88 -0.54
CA THR A 8 8.38 -18.81 -1.54
C THR A 8 6.99 -18.65 -2.16
N ARG A 9 6.42 -17.45 -2.08
CA ARG A 9 5.14 -17.16 -2.72
C ARG A 9 5.23 -17.35 -4.23
N PHE A 10 4.25 -18.06 -4.81
CA PHE A 10 4.18 -18.38 -6.24
C PHE A 10 5.29 -19.30 -6.78
N SER A 11 6.00 -20.07 -5.93
CA SER A 11 7.02 -21.01 -6.39
C SER A 11 6.49 -22.01 -7.44
N GLU A 12 5.31 -22.59 -7.22
CA GLU A 12 4.70 -23.56 -8.14
C GLU A 12 4.37 -22.95 -9.52
N PHE A 13 3.94 -21.69 -9.55
CA PHE A 13 3.73 -20.94 -10.80
C PHE A 13 5.05 -20.66 -11.53
N ILE A 14 6.12 -20.37 -10.78
CA ILE A 14 7.46 -20.13 -11.37
C ILE A 14 8.00 -21.42 -12.01
N GLU A 15 7.79 -22.58 -11.37
CA GLU A 15 8.23 -23.89 -11.87
C GLU A 15 7.38 -24.39 -13.05
N ASP A 16 6.05 -24.26 -12.98
CA ASP A 16 5.14 -24.65 -14.05
C ASP A 16 3.96 -23.67 -14.16
N PRO A 17 4.09 -22.61 -14.98
CA PRO A 17 3.06 -21.58 -15.12
C PRO A 17 1.84 -22.05 -15.92
N ILE A 18 1.92 -23.22 -16.58
CA ILE A 18 0.80 -23.77 -17.35
C ILE A 18 -0.11 -24.55 -16.40
N LEU A 19 0.47 -25.44 -15.59
CA LEU A 19 -0.28 -26.23 -14.62
C LEU A 19 -0.77 -25.37 -13.45
N ASN A 20 0.02 -24.38 -13.03
CA ASN A 20 -0.25 -23.53 -11.88
C ASN A 20 -0.50 -22.07 -12.31
N ALA A 21 -1.29 -21.88 -13.37
CA ALA A 21 -1.64 -20.57 -13.89
C ALA A 21 -2.30 -19.66 -12.82
N LEU A 22 -2.02 -18.36 -12.89
CA LEU A 22 -2.63 -17.37 -12.01
C LEU A 22 -4.07 -17.05 -12.44
N GLY A 23 -4.87 -16.47 -11.54
CA GLY A 23 -6.25 -16.06 -11.81
C GLY A 23 -6.38 -14.77 -12.64
N THR A 24 -5.51 -14.56 -13.63
CA THR A 24 -5.52 -13.42 -14.57
C THR A 24 -6.02 -13.86 -15.94
N ASP A 25 -6.33 -12.91 -16.83
CA ASP A 25 -6.84 -13.22 -18.18
C ASP A 25 -5.84 -14.04 -19.01
N SER A 26 -4.54 -13.77 -18.82
CA SER A 26 -3.44 -14.50 -19.47
C SER A 26 -2.98 -15.75 -18.73
N GLY A 27 -3.41 -15.97 -17.48
CA GLY A 27 -2.82 -16.97 -16.59
C GLY A 27 -1.43 -16.62 -16.04
N LEU A 28 -0.90 -15.42 -16.36
CA LEU A 28 0.43 -14.95 -15.99
C LEU A 28 0.38 -13.68 -15.13
N ILE A 29 1.55 -13.20 -14.71
CA ILE A 29 1.69 -11.86 -14.11
C ILE A 29 1.54 -10.82 -15.23
N GLU A 30 0.50 -9.98 -15.15
CA GLU A 30 0.21 -8.97 -16.16
C GLU A 30 0.93 -7.65 -15.85
N ILE A 31 2.06 -7.41 -16.52
CA ILE A 31 2.73 -6.09 -16.51
C ILE A 31 1.86 -5.05 -17.24
N TYR A 32 1.10 -5.50 -18.24
CA TYR A 32 0.12 -4.71 -18.98
C TYR A 32 -1.22 -5.44 -18.99
N SER A 33 -2.33 -4.75 -18.68
CA SER A 33 -3.68 -5.30 -18.69
C SER A 33 -4.56 -4.69 -19.77
N GLU A 34 -4.93 -5.50 -20.77
CA GLU A 34 -5.86 -5.09 -21.84
C GLU A 34 -7.26 -4.76 -21.28
N THR A 35 -7.68 -5.50 -20.25
CA THR A 35 -8.94 -5.27 -19.54
C THR A 35 -8.98 -3.86 -18.93
N ILE A 36 -7.93 -3.44 -18.20
CA ILE A 36 -7.82 -2.07 -17.65
C ILE A 36 -7.78 -1.02 -18.77
N LYS A 37 -7.00 -1.26 -19.84
CA LYS A 37 -6.94 -0.34 -20.99
C LYS A 37 -8.33 -0.05 -21.56
N ASN A 38 -9.19 -1.07 -21.68
CA ASN A 38 -10.52 -0.94 -22.27
C ASN A 38 -11.52 -0.18 -21.39
N TYR A 39 -11.24 0.03 -20.11
CA TYR A 39 -12.04 0.92 -19.25
C TYR A 39 -11.84 2.41 -19.58
N ASN A 40 -10.75 2.77 -20.27
CA ASN A 40 -10.44 4.14 -20.68
C ASN A 40 -10.44 5.16 -19.52
N TYR A 41 -9.98 4.74 -18.33
CA TYR A 41 -9.82 5.63 -17.20
C TYR A 41 -8.67 6.64 -17.42
N ASP A 42 -8.89 7.88 -16.99
CA ASP A 42 -7.91 8.95 -17.07
C ASP A 42 -6.81 8.80 -16.01
N ASP A 43 -7.17 8.33 -14.82
CA ASP A 43 -6.34 8.20 -13.62
C ASP A 43 -5.78 6.78 -13.34
N CYS A 44 -6.10 5.80 -14.19
CA CYS A 44 -5.64 4.41 -14.06
C CYS A 44 -5.26 3.85 -15.44
N LYS A 45 -3.95 3.76 -15.74
CA LYS A 45 -3.46 3.19 -17.01
C LYS A 45 -3.23 1.68 -16.90
N ALA A 46 -3.16 1.04 -18.06
CA ALA A 46 -2.99 -0.39 -18.22
C ALA A 46 -1.64 -0.95 -17.74
N HIS A 47 -0.67 -0.08 -17.46
CA HIS A 47 0.62 -0.43 -16.89
C HIS A 47 1.02 0.63 -15.85
N PRO A 48 1.98 0.32 -14.95
CA PRO A 48 2.49 1.29 -13.98
C PRO A 48 2.87 2.61 -14.65
N THR A 49 2.31 3.71 -14.13
CA THR A 49 2.44 5.05 -14.67
C THR A 49 2.48 6.04 -13.51
N TRP A 50 3.32 7.08 -13.62
CA TRP A 50 3.33 8.17 -12.64
C TRP A 50 2.16 9.13 -12.91
N PHE A 51 1.43 9.46 -11.85
CA PHE A 51 0.44 10.52 -11.82
C PHE A 51 0.80 11.48 -10.70
N GLU A 52 0.73 12.77 -10.97
CA GLU A 52 0.95 13.76 -9.92
C GLU A 52 -0.24 13.73 -8.94
N PRO A 53 0.00 13.55 -7.63
CA PRO A 53 -1.05 13.63 -6.63
C PRO A 53 -1.65 15.04 -6.56
N ILE A 54 -2.90 15.14 -6.08
CA ILE A 54 -3.59 16.43 -5.92
C ILE A 54 -2.77 17.38 -5.01
N GLU A 55 -2.24 16.87 -3.90
CA GLU A 55 -1.37 17.60 -2.96
C GLU A 55 -0.21 16.70 -2.52
N TRP A 56 1.02 17.23 -2.53
CA TRP A 56 2.22 16.55 -2.07
C TRP A 56 3.32 17.57 -1.74
N LEU A 57 4.43 17.12 -1.13
CA LEU A 57 5.49 18.04 -0.70
C LEU A 57 6.07 18.90 -1.85
N GLY A 58 6.07 18.38 -3.09
CA GLY A 58 6.59 19.09 -4.26
C GLY A 58 5.70 20.23 -4.76
N ASN A 59 4.42 20.29 -4.37
CA ASN A 59 3.51 21.39 -4.72
C ASN A 59 3.04 22.19 -3.49
N ALA A 60 3.76 22.10 -2.37
CA ALA A 60 3.45 22.81 -1.13
C ALA A 60 3.46 24.34 -1.32
N SER A 61 2.47 25.02 -0.72
CA SER A 61 2.35 26.48 -0.76
C SER A 61 2.99 27.13 0.47
N LYS A 62 3.05 28.47 0.50
CA LYS A 62 3.50 29.20 1.70
C LYS A 62 2.50 29.06 2.86
N GLU A 63 1.22 28.91 2.53
CA GLU A 63 0.12 28.72 3.48
C GLU A 63 0.11 27.29 4.05
N ALA A 64 0.54 26.29 3.26
CA ALA A 64 0.63 24.88 3.65
C ALA A 64 2.02 24.29 3.28
N PRO A 65 3.08 24.65 4.02
CA PRO A 65 4.46 24.31 3.64
C PRO A 65 4.89 22.88 4.05
N PHE A 66 4.04 22.15 4.79
CA PHE A 66 4.38 20.85 5.36
C PHE A 66 3.44 19.76 4.86
N HIS A 67 4.02 18.58 4.63
CA HIS A 67 3.26 17.37 4.35
C HIS A 67 2.94 16.64 5.67
N LEU A 68 1.66 16.36 5.90
CA LEU A 68 1.21 15.66 7.12
C LEU A 68 1.31 14.16 6.94
N LEU A 69 2.11 13.50 7.79
CA LEU A 69 2.22 12.04 7.83
C LEU A 69 1.33 11.50 8.96
N THR A 70 0.42 10.58 8.63
CA THR A 70 -0.48 9.92 9.60
C THR A 70 -0.17 8.42 9.65
N ASN A 71 1.07 8.07 10.03
CA ASN A 71 1.47 6.67 10.15
C ASN A 71 0.68 5.95 11.27
N HIS A 72 0.62 4.63 11.19
CA HIS A 72 0.03 3.84 12.26
C HIS A 72 0.80 4.05 13.59
N PRO A 73 0.09 4.18 14.73
CA PRO A 73 0.69 4.38 16.03
C PRO A 73 1.41 3.13 16.53
N ARG A 74 2.52 3.31 17.27
CA ARG A 74 3.30 2.19 17.85
C ARG A 74 2.55 1.48 18.97
N ASP A 75 1.97 2.25 19.88
CA ASP A 75 1.44 1.74 21.14
C ASP A 75 -0.08 1.53 21.10
N ARG A 76 -0.68 1.54 19.91
CA ARG A 76 -2.13 1.33 19.74
C ARG A 76 -2.42 0.49 18.50
N LEU A 77 -3.57 -0.18 18.55
CA LEU A 77 -4.20 -0.72 17.35
C LEU A 77 -5.22 0.30 16.84
N HIS A 78 -4.80 1.13 15.87
CA HIS A 78 -5.62 2.24 15.38
C HIS A 78 -6.04 3.18 16.53
N SER A 79 -7.35 3.27 16.82
CA SER A 79 -7.90 4.05 17.93
C SER A 79 -8.06 3.24 19.23
N GLN A 80 -7.96 1.91 19.17
CA GLN A 80 -8.09 1.06 20.34
C GLN A 80 -6.98 1.40 21.34
N LEU A 81 -7.32 1.38 22.63
CA LEU A 81 -6.45 1.74 23.75
C LEU A 81 -6.09 3.24 23.86
N CYS A 82 -6.57 4.12 22.98
CA CYS A 82 -6.29 5.58 23.08
C CYS A 82 -6.90 6.24 24.34
N HIS A 83 -7.88 5.59 24.97
CA HIS A 83 -8.54 6.07 26.20
C HIS A 83 -8.04 5.37 27.47
N THR A 84 -6.97 4.57 27.38
CA THR A 84 -6.35 3.93 28.54
C THR A 84 -5.14 4.74 29.01
N SER A 85 -4.59 4.38 30.16
CA SER A 85 -3.36 4.98 30.70
C SER A 85 -2.14 4.80 29.79
N LEU A 86 -2.23 3.96 28.74
CA LEU A 86 -1.18 3.84 27.74
C LEU A 86 -0.96 5.16 26.97
N ARG A 87 -1.98 6.02 26.88
CA ARG A 87 -1.84 7.34 26.25
C ARG A 87 -0.80 8.23 26.95
N ASP A 88 -0.69 8.08 28.27
CA ASP A 88 0.22 8.89 29.09
C ASP A 88 1.70 8.61 28.75
N THR A 89 2.01 7.50 28.06
CA THR A 89 3.39 7.12 27.73
C THR A 89 3.92 7.75 26.44
N TYR A 90 3.04 8.17 25.52
CA TYR A 90 3.46 8.66 24.20
C TYR A 90 2.88 10.04 23.82
N ALA A 91 1.83 10.52 24.48
CA ALA A 91 1.21 11.79 24.13
C ALA A 91 2.14 12.98 24.42
N ILE A 92 2.21 13.94 23.49
CA ILE A 92 2.99 15.17 23.66
C ILE A 92 2.03 16.30 23.99
N LYS A 93 2.05 16.77 25.25
CA LYS A 93 1.12 17.81 25.74
C LYS A 93 -0.34 17.45 25.46
N ASP A 94 -0.72 16.21 25.78
CA ASP A 94 -2.04 15.60 25.55
C ASP A 94 -2.46 15.46 24.07
N ARG A 95 -1.53 15.68 23.12
CA ARG A 95 -1.75 15.50 21.67
C ARG A 95 -1.05 14.25 21.14
N GLU A 96 -1.47 13.80 19.96
CA GLU A 96 -0.73 12.77 19.23
C GLU A 96 0.71 13.25 18.96
N PRO A 97 1.71 12.35 19.07
CA PRO A 97 3.13 12.67 18.91
C PRO A 97 3.50 13.08 17.48
#